data_AF-A0A9D5UV59-F1
#
_entry.id   AF-A0A9D5UV59-F1
#
_cell.length_a   1.000
_cell.length_b   1.000
_cell.length_c   1.000
_cell.angle_alpha   90.00
_cell.angle_beta   90.00
_cell.angle_gamma   90.00
#
_symmetry.space_group_name_H-M   'P 1'
#
loop_
_entity.id
_entity.type
_entity.pdbx_description
1 polymer ?
#
loop_
_entity_poly.entity_id
_entity_poly.type
_entity_poly.pdbx_seq_one_letter_code
_entity_poly.pdbx_strand_id
1 'polypeptide(L)' 'MAHPKGVETRATRKTKKTSWHRLLAQVVTEPLTSAKISVQTEIDVTSASPKADIVLLRREGNTWTKGQKELLAD' A
#
# COMPACT_ATOMS: atom_id res chain seq x y z
N MET A 1 24.50 -39.15 30.11
CA MET A 1 24.78 -39.08 28.65
C MET A 1 23.44 -39.09 27.91
N ALA A 2 23.34 -38.35 26.79
CA ALA A 2 22.26 -38.26 25.80
C ALA A 2 21.43 -36.95 25.79
N HIS A 3 21.89 -36.01 24.97
CA HIS A 3 21.12 -35.06 24.14
C HIS A 3 21.46 -35.37 22.66
N PRO A 4 20.76 -34.86 21.61
CA PRO A 4 19.77 -33.78 21.58
C PRO A 4 18.46 -34.09 20.82
N LYS A 5 17.33 -33.52 21.24
CA LYS A 5 16.60 -32.40 20.57
C LYS A 5 16.49 -32.50 19.03
N GLY A 6 15.28 -32.79 18.57
CA GLY A 6 14.80 -32.49 17.22
C GLY A 6 13.48 -31.72 17.30
N VAL A 7 13.52 -30.44 17.70
CA VAL A 7 12.41 -29.52 17.46
C VAL A 7 12.68 -28.89 16.11
N GLU A 8 12.09 -29.46 15.06
CA GLU A 8 12.19 -28.93 13.71
C GLU A 8 11.35 -27.66 13.64
N THR A 9 11.97 -26.52 13.95
CA THR A 9 11.39 -25.19 13.70
C THR A 9 11.13 -25.08 12.19
N ARG A 10 9.88 -25.26 11.77
CA ARG A 10 9.42 -24.96 10.42
C ARG A 10 9.62 -23.48 10.17
N ALA A 11 10.80 -23.10 9.68
CA ALA A 11 11.07 -21.76 9.21
C ALA A 11 10.10 -21.47 8.07
N THR A 12 9.04 -20.71 8.36
CA THR A 12 8.14 -20.18 7.34
C THR A 12 8.97 -19.27 6.46
N ARG A 13 9.37 -19.73 5.27
CA ARG A 13 9.97 -18.86 4.26
C ARG A 13 8.92 -17.81 3.93
N LYS A 14 9.07 -16.60 4.47
CA LYS A 14 8.25 -15.46 4.06
C LYS A 14 8.62 -15.17 2.61
N THR A 15 7.80 -15.63 1.68
CA THR A 15 7.89 -15.22 0.28
C THR A 15 7.82 -13.70 0.27
N LYS A 16 8.89 -13.02 -0.16
CA LYS A 16 8.89 -11.56 -0.34
C LYS A 16 7.84 -11.26 -1.42
N LYS A 17 6.63 -10.92 -0.99
CA LYS A 17 5.60 -10.39 -1.89
C LYS A 17 6.10 -9.03 -2.40
N THR A 18 6.11 -8.85 -3.71
CA THR A 18 6.37 -7.53 -4.31
C THR A 18 5.30 -6.56 -3.83
N SER A 19 5.72 -5.44 -3.22
CA SER A 19 4.82 -4.39 -2.71
C SER A 19 4.24 -3.55 -3.85
N TRP A 20 3.40 -4.17 -4.68
CA TRP A 20 2.79 -3.55 -5.87
C TRP A 20 2.06 -2.25 -5.56
N HIS A 21 1.36 -2.17 -4.42
CA HIS A 21 0.69 -0.94 -3.97
C HIS A 21 1.66 0.24 -3.81
N ARG A 22 2.89 -0.01 -3.35
CA ARG A 22 3.91 1.02 -3.13
C ARG A 22 4.54 1.47 -4.46
N LEU A 23 4.71 0.56 -5.40
CA LEU A 23 5.16 0.91 -6.74
C LEU A 23 4.09 1.71 -7.47
N LEU A 24 2.82 1.27 -7.40
CA LEU A 24 1.69 1.98 -7.95
C LEU A 24 1.56 3.38 -7.36
N ALA A 25 1.62 3.52 -6.04
CA ALA A 25 1.58 4.81 -5.36
C ALA A 25 2.66 5.76 -5.89
N GLN A 26 3.89 5.29 -6.06
CA GLN A 26 4.98 6.11 -6.61
C GLN A 26 4.69 6.59 -8.03
N VAL A 27 4.19 5.70 -8.91
CA VAL A 27 3.87 6.05 -10.30
C VAL A 27 2.76 7.09 -10.38
N VAL A 28 1.77 7.02 -9.49
CA VAL A 28 0.60 7.92 -9.54
C VAL A 28 0.74 9.18 -8.67
N THR A 29 1.74 9.26 -7.78
CA THR A 29 1.88 10.39 -6.85
C THR A 29 2.04 11.71 -7.57
N GLU A 30 2.97 11.80 -8.52
CA GLU A 30 3.27 13.04 -9.22
C GLU A 30 2.07 13.59 -10.04
N PRO A 31 1.43 12.81 -10.93
CA PRO A 31 0.30 13.32 -11.71
C PRO A 31 -0.90 13.69 -10.84
N LEU A 32 -1.19 12.91 -9.78
CA LEU A 32 -2.32 13.16 -8.89
C LEU A 32 -2.08 14.37 -7.97
N THR A 33 -0.86 14.57 -7.50
CA THR A 33 -0.51 15.75 -6.69
C THR A 33 -0.69 17.05 -7.48
N SER A 34 -0.31 17.06 -8.76
CA SER A 34 -0.56 18.19 -9.67
C SER A 34 -2.07 18.53 -9.78
N ALA A 35 -2.92 17.49 -9.75
CA ALA A 35 -4.38 17.62 -9.75
C ALA A 35 -5.01 17.88 -8.36
N LYS A 36 -4.22 18.24 -7.34
CA LYS A 36 -4.70 18.44 -5.95
C LYS A 36 -5.36 17.18 -5.35
N ILE A 37 -4.81 16.02 -5.71
CA ILE A 37 -5.19 14.71 -5.14
C ILE A 37 -3.97 14.17 -4.38
N SER A 38 -4.11 14.01 -3.07
CA SER A 38 -3.09 13.39 -2.23
C SER A 38 -3.16 11.87 -2.34
N VAL A 39 -2.00 11.23 -2.51
CA VAL A 39 -1.85 9.77 -2.56
C VAL A 39 -1.29 9.29 -1.22
N GLN A 40 -1.99 8.36 -0.57
CA GLN A 40 -1.55 7.73 0.68
C GLN A 40 -1.46 6.22 0.49
N THR A 41 -0.44 5.59 1.07
CA THR A 41 -0.25 4.14 1.02
C THR A 41 0.31 3.65 2.35
N GLU A 42 0.24 2.34 2.59
CA GLU A 42 0.70 1.70 3.84
C GLU A 42 0.09 2.33 5.11
N ILE A 43 -1.18 2.76 5.04
CA ILE A 43 -1.86 3.37 6.19
C ILE A 43 -2.07 2.31 7.27
N ASP A 44 -1.65 2.63 8.49
CA ASP A 44 -1.89 1.79 9.66
C ASP A 44 -3.38 1.87 10.04
N VAL A 45 -4.18 0.97 9.46
CA VAL A 45 -5.63 0.89 9.72
C VAL A 45 -5.91 0.26 11.09
N THR A 46 -4.99 -0.57 11.61
CA THR A 46 -5.07 -1.12 12.98
C THR A 46 -3.66 -1.38 13.52
N SER A 47 -3.50 -1.37 14.84
CA SER A 47 -2.22 -1.61 15.53
C SER A 47 -1.61 -3.01 15.31
N ALA A 48 -2.31 -3.92 14.62
CA ALA A 48 -1.93 -5.33 14.51
C ALA A 48 -2.23 -6.01 13.16
N SER A 49 -2.88 -5.35 12.19
CA SER A 49 -3.20 -5.97 10.89
C SER A 49 -2.08 -5.72 9.87
N PRO A 50 -1.87 -6.63 8.90
CA PRO A 50 -0.89 -6.39 7.84
C PRO A 50 -1.19 -5.06 7.15
N LYS A 51 -0.15 -4.24 6.97
CA LYS A 51 -0.20 -2.99 6.19
C LYS A 51 -1.07 -3.21 4.97
N ALA A 52 -2.20 -2.52 4.91
CA ALA A 52 -3.16 -2.75 3.84
C ALA A 52 -2.49 -2.41 2.50
N ASP A 53 -2.61 -3.31 1.52
CA ASP A 53 -2.16 -3.11 0.14
C ASP A 53 -3.09 -2.11 -0.60
N ILE A 54 -3.35 -0.94 -0.01
CA ILE A 54 -4.33 0.04 -0.46
C ILE A 54 -3.61 1.34 -0.83
N VAL A 55 -4.08 1.98 -1.90
CA VAL A 55 -3.74 3.35 -2.26
C VAL A 55 -4.99 4.21 -2.06
N LEU A 56 -4.94 5.16 -1.12
CA LEU A 56 -6.03 6.11 -0.91
C LEU A 56 -5.75 7.40 -1.69
N LEU A 57 -6.74 7.81 -2.46
CA LEU A 57 -6.74 9.07 -3.18
C LEU A 57 -7.66 10.05 -2.46
N ARG A 58 -7.11 11.16 -1.98
CA ARG A 58 -7.87 12.21 -1.29
C ARG A 58 -7.82 13.49 -2.10
N ARG A 59 -8.98 13.97 -2.54
CA ARG A 59 -9.13 15.33 -3.09
C ARG A 59 -9.19 16.36 -1.97
N GLU A 60 -8.64 17.55 -2.20
CA GLU A 60 -8.66 18.66 -1.23
C GLU A 60 -10.03 19.37 -1.13
N GLY A 61 -10.85 19.33 -2.19
CA GLY A 61 -12.13 20.05 -2.28
C GLY A 61 -13.39 19.18 -2.24
N ASN A 62 -14.54 19.79 -1.92
CA ASN A 62 -15.85 19.13 -1.90
C ASN A 62 -16.41 18.81 -3.29
N THR A 63 -15.89 19.43 -4.35
CA THR A 63 -16.30 19.21 -5.75
C THR A 63 -15.13 18.69 -6.59
N TRP A 64 -15.42 17.84 -7.56
CA TRP A 64 -14.42 17.34 -8.50
C TRP A 64 -14.14 18.40 -9.55
N THR A 65 -12.88 18.79 -9.72
CA THR A 65 -12.49 19.70 -10.79
C THR A 65 -12.48 18.98 -12.14
N LYS A 66 -12.52 19.74 -13.24
CA LYS A 66 -12.46 19.16 -14.59
C LYS A 66 -11.19 18.32 -14.80
N GLY A 67 -10.03 18.87 -14.43
CA GLY A 67 -8.76 18.15 -14.54
C GLY A 67 -8.66 16.90 -13.65
N GLN A 68 -9.38 16.86 -12.52
CA GLN A 68 -9.45 15.64 -11.71
C GLN A 68 -10.34 14.57 -12.35
N LYS A 69 -11.44 14.97 -13.01
CA LYS A 69 -12.32 14.02 -13.71
C LYS A 69 -11.65 13.39 -14.93
N GLU A 70 -10.79 14.14 -15.61
CA GLU A 70 -10.00 13.64 -16.74
C GLU A 70 -9.00 12.53 -16.33
N LEU A 71 -8.71 12.39 -15.04
CA LEU A 71 -7.85 11.35 -14.48
C LEU A 71 -8.61 10.14 -13.94
N LEU A 72 -9.95 10.20 -13.90
CA LEU A 72 -10.77 9.05 -13.56
C LEU A 72 -10.85 8.12 -14.78
N ALA A 73 -10.67 6.83 -14.55
CA ALA A 73 -11.00 5.83 -15.56
C ALA A 73 -12.52 5.85 -15.82
N ASP A 74 -12.91 5.60 -17.06
CA ASP A 74 -14.31 5.51 -17.50
C ASP A 74 -15.04 4.31 -16.90
#